data_AF-A0A381VDN4-F1
#
_entry.id   AF-A0A381VDN4-F1
#
_cell.length_a   1.000
_cell.length_b   1.000
_cell.length_c   1.000
_cell.angle_alpha   90.00
_cell.angle_beta   90.00
_cell.angle_gamma   90.00
#
_symmetry.space_group_name_H-M   'P 1'
#
loop_
_entity.id
_entity.type
_entity.pdbx_description
1 polymer ?
#
loop_
_entity_poly.entity_id
_entity_poly.type
_entity_poly.pdbx_seq_one_letter_code
_entity_poly.pdbx_strand_id
1 'polypeptide(L)'
;MKLGFQSFLLLLALQTLVSFLPLPLKAQTPAQQEIQRLTGQQVPEEEILSRLAASGLSRAEVRAQLTSMGIDPSIADAYFDRLEGLTDDPLDQDADFIQALARMGVLDEFEASDAIDLARDSLASVVEAIPATVLTVFGRDVFSRTTTEFQPVVTGPVDPDYPLGSGDQLQLILTGDVELALPLEVTREGFIVIPDVGQIFVN
;
A
#
# COMPACT_ATOMS: atom_id res chain seq x y z
N MET A 1 -3.47 32.49 -85.25
CA MET A 1 -4.33 32.27 -84.06
C MET A 1 -3.69 33.04 -82.91
N LYS A 2 -4.22 34.19 -82.46
CA LYS A 2 -5.35 34.35 -81.50
C LYS A 2 -5.11 33.50 -80.23
N LEU A 3 -5.18 33.98 -78.99
CA LEU A 3 -5.41 35.30 -78.38
C LEU A 3 -5.35 35.06 -76.85
N GLY A 4 -4.72 35.96 -76.08
CA GLY A 4 -4.99 36.31 -74.66
C GLY A 4 -4.97 35.20 -73.58
N PHE A 5 -4.68 35.44 -72.31
CA PHE A 5 -5.09 36.57 -71.49
C PHE A 5 -4.24 36.53 -70.20
N GLN A 6 -3.18 37.33 -70.16
CA GLN A 6 -2.61 37.77 -68.89
C GLN A 6 -3.67 38.63 -68.20
N SER A 7 -3.75 38.54 -66.87
CA SER A 7 -4.27 39.59 -66.01
C SER A 7 -5.77 39.86 -66.09
N PHE A 8 -6.55 38.98 -65.45
CA PHE A 8 -7.81 39.43 -64.85
C PHE A 8 -7.98 38.76 -63.50
N LEU A 9 -8.10 39.60 -62.47
CA LEU A 9 -8.77 39.31 -61.21
C LEU A 9 -7.95 38.44 -60.22
N LEU A 10 -6.96 38.95 -59.49
CA LEU A 10 -7.08 39.99 -58.45
C LEU A 10 -8.39 39.93 -57.64
N LEU A 11 -8.90 38.73 -57.31
CA LEU A 11 -9.97 38.54 -56.31
C LEU A 11 -10.15 37.06 -55.91
N LEU A 12 -9.06 36.36 -55.63
CA LEU A 12 -9.09 35.35 -54.56
C LEU A 12 -7.98 35.73 -53.57
N ALA A 13 -8.17 36.91 -53.01
CA ALA A 13 -7.52 37.28 -51.77
C ALA A 13 -7.88 36.21 -50.73
N LEU A 14 -6.90 35.94 -49.86
CA LEU A 14 -7.16 35.58 -48.48
C LEU A 14 -7.73 34.18 -48.25
N GLN A 15 -6.90 33.13 -48.39
CA GLN A 15 -6.85 31.88 -47.59
C GLN A 15 -5.89 30.98 -48.38
N THR A 16 -4.60 30.89 -48.11
CA THR A 16 -4.06 30.08 -47.00
C THR A 16 -2.59 30.45 -46.76
N LEU A 17 -2.35 31.70 -46.37
CA LEU A 17 -1.16 32.03 -45.58
C LEU A 17 -1.53 31.80 -44.11
N VAL A 18 -1.51 30.55 -43.66
CA VAL A 18 -1.65 30.22 -42.23
C VAL A 18 -0.45 29.36 -41.86
N SER A 19 0.60 30.07 -41.42
CA SER A 19 1.35 29.79 -40.20
C SER A 19 1.39 28.32 -39.76
N PHE A 20 2.46 27.61 -40.14
CA PHE A 20 2.96 26.53 -39.28
C PHE A 20 3.83 27.16 -38.19
N LEU A 21 3.17 27.71 -37.17
CA LEU A 21 3.81 27.83 -35.85
C LEU A 21 3.91 26.41 -35.27
N PRO A 22 5.05 26.01 -34.68
CA PRO A 22 5.13 24.76 -33.95
C PRO A 22 4.22 24.89 -32.72
N LEU A 23 3.02 24.31 -32.78
CA LEU A 23 2.22 24.10 -31.59
C LEU A 23 2.91 23.00 -30.75
N PRO A 24 3.07 23.18 -29.43
CA PRO A 24 3.49 22.10 -28.57
C PRO A 24 2.42 21.02 -28.62
N LEU A 25 2.72 19.91 -29.30
CA LEU A 25 1.90 18.70 -29.26
C LEU A 25 2.04 18.11 -27.86
N LYS A 26 1.11 18.48 -26.95
CA LYS A 26 0.94 17.72 -25.70
C LYS A 26 0.45 16.32 -26.09
N ALA A 27 1.34 15.35 -26.00
CA ALA A 27 1.02 13.95 -26.19
C ALA A 27 0.10 13.52 -25.04
N GLN A 28 -1.19 13.38 -25.32
CA GLN A 28 -2.15 12.85 -24.35
C GLN A 28 -1.82 11.37 -24.10
N THR A 29 -1.53 11.01 -22.86
CA THR A 29 -1.21 9.64 -22.47
C THR A 29 -2.49 8.79 -22.35
N PRO A 30 -2.41 7.47 -22.57
CA PRO A 30 -3.56 6.58 -22.42
C PRO A 30 -4.20 6.63 -21.01
N ALA A 31 -3.40 6.95 -19.98
CA ALA A 31 -3.88 7.15 -18.62
C ALA A 31 -4.85 8.34 -18.49
N GLN A 32 -4.60 9.48 -19.16
CA GLN A 32 -5.52 10.62 -19.16
C GLN A 32 -6.85 10.29 -19.83
N GLN A 33 -6.84 9.43 -20.84
CA GLN A 33 -8.05 9.02 -21.56
C GLN A 33 -8.93 8.09 -20.73
N GLU A 34 -8.32 7.22 -19.91
CA GLU A 34 -9.05 6.32 -19.02
C GLU A 34 -9.70 7.10 -17.85
N ILE A 35 -8.97 8.08 -17.26
CA ILE A 35 -9.50 8.97 -16.22
C ILE A 35 -10.67 9.82 -16.77
N GLN A 36 -10.55 10.34 -18.00
CA GLN A 36 -11.64 11.09 -18.67
C GLN A 36 -12.88 10.23 -18.93
N ARG A 37 -12.72 8.94 -19.22
CA ARG A 37 -13.83 8.01 -19.47
C ARG A 37 -14.57 7.59 -18.20
N LEU A 38 -13.86 7.40 -17.09
CA LEU A 38 -14.44 6.93 -15.83
C LEU A 38 -15.06 8.07 -15.01
N THR A 39 -14.48 9.28 -15.04
CA THR A 39 -14.88 10.39 -14.16
C THR A 39 -15.55 11.55 -14.91
N GLY A 40 -15.39 11.65 -16.24
CA GLY A 40 -15.97 12.76 -17.03
C GLY A 40 -15.39 14.15 -16.71
N GLN A 41 -14.51 14.26 -15.72
CA GLN A 41 -13.83 15.47 -15.28
C GLN A 41 -12.33 15.19 -15.16
N GLN A 42 -11.53 16.07 -15.77
CA GLN A 42 -10.13 16.23 -15.38
C GLN A 42 -10.13 16.82 -13.98
N VAL A 43 -9.37 16.24 -13.04
CA VAL A 43 -9.22 16.83 -11.70
C VAL A 43 -8.55 18.20 -11.90
N PRO A 44 -9.19 19.32 -11.51
CA PRO A 44 -8.62 20.65 -11.76
C PRO A 44 -7.34 20.84 -10.94
N GLU A 45 -6.42 21.68 -11.43
CA GLU A 45 -5.10 21.90 -10.81
C GLU A 45 -5.25 22.38 -9.37
N GLU A 46 -6.23 23.25 -9.13
CA GLU A 46 -6.52 23.82 -7.81
C GLU A 46 -6.99 22.75 -6.82
N GLU A 47 -7.70 21.74 -7.30
CA GLU A 47 -8.13 20.61 -6.49
C GLU A 47 -6.93 19.71 -6.15
N ILE A 48 -6.03 19.45 -7.10
CA ILE A 48 -4.82 18.66 -6.83
C ILE A 48 -3.96 19.36 -5.77
N LEU A 49 -3.81 20.68 -5.85
CA LEU A 49 -3.03 21.46 -4.88
C LEU A 49 -3.68 21.52 -3.50
N SER A 50 -5.00 21.69 -3.43
CA SER A 50 -5.73 21.70 -2.16
C SER A 50 -5.62 20.34 -1.45
N ARG A 51 -5.70 19.24 -2.22
CA ARG A 51 -5.54 17.87 -1.73
C ARG A 51 -4.12 17.59 -1.27
N LEU A 52 -3.14 18.00 -2.06
CA LEU A 52 -1.74 17.85 -1.71
C LEU A 52 -1.44 18.58 -0.39
N ALA A 53 -1.95 19.80 -0.22
CA ALA A 53 -1.84 20.56 1.02
C ALA A 53 -2.52 19.87 2.21
N ALA A 54 -3.74 19.36 2.00
CA ALA A 54 -4.52 18.67 3.04
C ALA A 54 -3.89 17.33 3.47
N SER A 55 -3.25 16.62 2.54
CA SER A 55 -2.59 15.33 2.82
C SER A 55 -1.41 15.43 3.78
N GLY A 56 -0.83 16.62 3.93
CA GLY A 56 0.35 16.83 4.78
C GLY A 56 1.63 16.14 4.28
N LEU A 57 1.63 15.61 3.05
CA LEU A 57 2.80 14.96 2.46
C LEU A 57 3.90 15.96 2.13
N SER A 58 5.14 15.61 2.50
CA SER A 58 6.30 16.42 2.16
C SER A 58 6.79 16.16 0.73
N ARG A 59 7.49 17.16 0.16
CA ARG A 59 8.15 17.06 -1.15
C ARG A 59 9.02 15.81 -1.26
N ALA A 60 9.79 15.50 -0.22
CA ALA A 60 10.69 14.35 -0.20
C ALA A 60 9.95 13.01 -0.23
N GLU A 61 8.83 12.90 0.51
CA GLU A 61 8.02 11.69 0.56
C GLU A 61 7.36 11.40 -0.79
N VAL A 62 6.77 12.42 -1.43
CA VAL A 62 6.17 12.27 -2.76
C VAL A 62 7.22 11.86 -3.79
N ARG A 63 8.41 12.46 -3.76
CA ARG A 63 9.51 12.09 -4.68
C ARG A 63 9.98 10.66 -4.50
N ALA A 64 10.14 10.21 -3.25
CA ALA A 64 10.51 8.83 -2.95
C ALA A 64 9.47 7.86 -3.50
N GLN A 65 8.19 8.20 -3.34
CA GLN A 65 7.10 7.41 -3.87
C GLN A 65 7.12 7.35 -5.40
N LEU A 66 7.27 8.49 -6.08
CA LEU A 66 7.36 8.53 -7.54
C LEU A 66 8.53 7.70 -8.06
N THR A 67 9.70 7.80 -7.40
CA THR A 67 10.88 7.01 -7.74
C THR A 67 10.62 5.50 -7.62
N SER A 68 9.90 5.07 -6.58
CA SER A 68 9.52 3.66 -6.40
C SER A 68 8.60 3.14 -7.50
N MET A 69 7.81 4.03 -8.11
CA MET A 69 6.92 3.74 -9.23
C MET A 69 7.60 3.88 -10.60
N GLY A 70 8.87 4.30 -10.64
CA GLY A 70 9.58 4.58 -11.89
C GLY A 70 9.09 5.85 -12.60
N ILE A 71 8.38 6.73 -11.90
CA ILE A 71 7.91 8.03 -12.39
C ILE A 71 8.97 9.09 -12.09
N ASP A 72 9.13 10.06 -12.97
CA ASP A 72 10.10 11.15 -12.77
C ASP A 72 9.78 11.95 -11.49
N PRO A 73 10.68 11.98 -10.50
CA PRO A 73 10.43 12.72 -9.26
C PRO A 73 10.40 14.24 -9.44
N SER A 74 10.89 14.79 -10.56
CA SER A 74 10.85 16.25 -10.78
C SER A 74 9.44 16.78 -11.02
N ILE A 75 8.49 15.91 -11.40
CA ILE A 75 7.10 16.31 -11.64
C ILE A 75 6.51 16.89 -10.35
N ALA A 76 6.82 16.29 -9.19
CA ALA A 76 6.35 16.80 -7.89
C ALA A 76 6.86 18.21 -7.59
N ASP A 77 8.07 18.57 -8.03
CA ASP A 77 8.68 19.86 -7.69
C ASP A 77 7.82 21.04 -8.16
N ALA A 78 7.26 20.96 -9.37
CA ALA A 78 6.40 22.01 -9.90
C ALA A 78 5.14 22.22 -9.04
N TYR A 79 4.52 21.13 -8.55
CA TYR A 79 3.34 21.21 -7.69
C TYR A 79 3.68 21.80 -6.32
N PHE A 80 4.81 21.41 -5.72
CA PHE A 80 5.25 21.96 -4.44
C PHE A 80 5.72 23.41 -4.57
N ASP A 81 6.40 23.77 -5.66
CA ASP A 81 6.82 25.15 -5.92
C ASP A 81 5.60 26.07 -6.10
N ARG A 82 4.54 25.60 -6.77
CA ARG A 82 3.27 26.34 -6.84
C ARG A 82 2.56 26.43 -5.48
N LEU A 83 2.53 25.33 -4.72
CA LEU A 83 1.92 25.30 -3.39
C LEU A 83 2.63 26.27 -2.40
N GLU A 84 3.95 26.38 -2.52
CA GLU A 84 4.79 27.29 -1.73
C GLU A 84 4.80 28.73 -2.30
N GLY A 85 4.14 28.99 -3.43
CA GLY A 85 4.08 30.30 -4.07
C GLY A 85 5.39 30.75 -4.72
N LEU A 86 6.28 29.79 -5.04
CA LEU A 86 7.57 30.02 -5.68
C LEU A 86 7.47 30.19 -7.21
N THR A 87 6.38 29.70 -7.82
CA THR A 87 6.09 29.86 -9.26
C THR A 87 4.59 29.98 -9.54
N ASP A 88 4.26 30.75 -10.58
CA ASP A 88 2.92 30.88 -11.16
C ASP A 88 2.81 30.17 -12.52
N ASP A 89 3.88 29.53 -13.00
CA ASP A 89 3.90 28.87 -14.31
C ASP A 89 2.86 27.74 -14.39
N PRO A 90 2.12 27.59 -15.52
CA PRO A 90 1.14 26.53 -15.71
C PRO A 90 1.68 25.14 -15.36
N LEU A 91 0.96 24.37 -14.55
CA LEU A 91 1.38 23.02 -14.20
C LEU A 91 1.11 22.07 -15.36
N ASP A 92 2.07 21.19 -15.64
CA ASP A 92 1.84 20.06 -16.51
C ASP A 92 1.11 18.98 -15.72
N GLN A 93 -0.20 18.85 -15.98
CA GLN A 93 -1.04 17.79 -15.42
C GLN A 93 -0.61 16.42 -15.96
N ASP A 94 0.38 15.83 -15.30
CA ASP A 94 0.90 14.52 -15.63
C ASP A 94 -0.03 13.43 -15.08
N ALA A 95 -0.48 12.54 -15.96
CA ALA A 95 -1.43 11.48 -15.62
C ALA A 95 -0.87 10.48 -14.63
N ASP A 96 0.43 10.18 -14.76
CA ASP A 96 1.12 9.18 -13.96
C ASP A 96 1.31 9.73 -12.54
N PHE A 97 1.55 11.04 -12.42
CA PHE A 97 1.57 11.73 -11.13
C PHE A 97 0.20 11.71 -10.43
N ILE A 98 -0.88 12.01 -11.14
CA ILE A 98 -2.25 11.93 -10.57
C ILE A 98 -2.59 10.50 -10.16
N GLN A 99 -2.18 9.50 -10.94
CA GLN A 99 -2.36 8.11 -10.58
C GLN A 99 -1.56 7.72 -9.32
N ALA A 100 -0.35 8.24 -9.16
CA ALA A 100 0.46 8.05 -7.95
C ALA A 100 -0.23 8.65 -6.72
N LEU A 101 -0.80 9.86 -6.84
CA LEU A 101 -1.57 10.52 -5.79
C LEU A 101 -2.85 9.76 -5.40
N ALA A 102 -3.59 9.27 -6.39
CA ALA A 102 -4.75 8.40 -6.14
C ALA A 102 -4.34 7.15 -5.36
N ARG A 103 -3.23 6.51 -5.77
CA ARG A 103 -2.71 5.32 -5.08
C ARG A 103 -2.19 5.60 -3.66
N MET A 104 -1.80 6.84 -3.38
CA MET A 104 -1.45 7.31 -2.03
C MET A 104 -2.68 7.65 -1.18
N GLY A 105 -3.90 7.52 -1.71
CA GLY A 105 -5.15 7.87 -1.00
C GLY A 105 -5.42 9.37 -0.92
N VAL A 106 -4.60 10.21 -1.57
CA VAL A 106 -4.72 11.68 -1.51
C VAL A 106 -5.96 12.19 -2.27
N LEU A 107 -6.48 11.41 -3.21
CA LEU A 107 -7.58 11.81 -4.11
C LEU A 107 -8.93 11.13 -3.80
N ASP A 108 -9.01 10.17 -2.87
CA ASP A 108 -10.18 9.29 -2.69
C ASP A 108 -11.20 9.73 -1.60
N GLU A 109 -10.98 10.86 -0.93
CA GLU A 109 -11.56 11.07 0.42
C GLU A 109 -12.95 11.75 0.47
N PHE A 110 -13.81 11.63 -0.55
CA PHE A 110 -15.18 12.18 -0.49
C PHE A 110 -16.28 11.19 -0.07
N GLU A 111 -16.03 9.88 -0.08
CA GLU A 111 -17.06 8.89 0.30
C GLU A 111 -16.89 8.35 1.73
N ALA A 112 -15.72 8.50 2.35
CA ALA A 112 -15.44 7.93 3.67
C ALA A 112 -16.04 8.76 4.81
N SER A 113 -16.04 10.09 4.73
CA SER A 113 -16.47 10.94 5.85
C SER A 113 -17.98 10.86 6.12
N ASP A 114 -18.80 11.03 5.07
CA ASP A 114 -20.27 11.00 5.23
C ASP A 114 -20.78 9.61 5.64
N ALA A 115 -20.15 8.54 5.14
CA ALA A 115 -20.48 7.18 5.54
C ALA A 115 -20.11 6.89 7.01
N ILE A 116 -18.99 7.43 7.50
CA ILE A 116 -18.58 7.31 8.89
C ILE A 116 -19.54 8.08 9.81
N ASP A 117 -19.96 9.28 9.41
CA ASP A 117 -20.86 10.12 10.21
C ASP A 117 -22.28 9.51 10.32
N LEU A 118 -22.82 8.99 9.22
CA LEU A 118 -24.11 8.28 9.22
C LEU A 118 -24.08 6.97 10.03
N ALA A 119 -22.97 6.22 9.94
CA ALA A 119 -22.78 5.02 10.74
C ALA A 119 -22.70 5.36 12.24
N ARG A 120 -22.04 6.46 12.60
CA ARG A 120 -21.90 6.91 13.98
C ARG A 120 -23.24 7.30 14.60
N ASP A 121 -24.08 8.02 13.86
CA ASP A 121 -25.41 8.43 14.32
C ASP A 121 -26.35 7.22 14.52
N SER A 122 -26.30 6.27 13.60
CA SER A 122 -27.03 5.00 13.70
C SER A 122 -26.61 4.19 14.93
N LEU A 123 -25.31 4.13 15.24
CA LEU A 123 -24.80 3.44 16.42
C LEU A 123 -25.19 4.16 17.72
N ALA A 124 -25.19 5.50 17.75
CA ALA A 124 -25.59 6.27 18.91
C ALA A 124 -27.05 6.02 19.31
N SER A 125 -27.96 5.98 18.32
CA SER A 125 -29.37 5.66 18.54
C SER A 125 -29.58 4.24 19.10
N VAL A 126 -28.81 3.26 18.61
CA VAL A 126 -28.87 1.89 19.12
C VAL A 126 -28.35 1.79 20.55
N VAL A 127 -27.29 2.52 20.90
CA VAL A 127 -26.72 2.53 22.25
C VAL A 127 -27.67 3.19 23.26
N GLU A 128 -28.37 4.27 22.88
CA GLU A 128 -29.34 4.95 23.74
C GLU A 128 -30.59 4.10 24.03
N ALA A 129 -30.96 3.21 23.10
CA ALA A 129 -32.05 2.27 23.28
C ALA A 129 -31.71 1.09 24.23
N ILE A 130 -30.43 0.86 24.53
CA ILE A 130 -30.01 -0.21 25.45
C ILE A 130 -29.97 0.35 26.87
N PRO A 131 -30.71 -0.24 27.83
CA PRO A 131 -30.67 0.22 29.22
C PRO A 131 -29.24 0.14 29.78
N ALA A 132 -28.79 1.19 30.48
CA ALA A 132 -27.43 1.28 31.03
C ALA A 132 -27.03 0.11 31.94
N THR A 133 -28.00 -0.61 32.50
CA THR A 133 -27.79 -1.83 33.28
C THR A 133 -27.27 -3.01 32.44
N VAL A 134 -27.46 -2.99 31.12
CA VAL A 134 -27.07 -4.04 30.16
C VAL A 134 -25.76 -3.69 29.43
N LEU A 135 -25.43 -2.40 29.30
CA LEU A 135 -24.17 -1.96 28.68
C LEU A 135 -23.00 -2.25 29.63
N THR A 136 -22.28 -3.33 29.35
CA THR A 136 -21.04 -3.66 30.05
C THR A 136 -19.86 -3.03 29.32
N VAL A 137 -18.87 -2.55 30.08
CA VAL A 137 -17.63 -2.03 29.49
C VAL A 137 -16.94 -3.18 28.74
N PHE A 138 -16.61 -2.96 27.46
CA PHE A 138 -15.91 -3.94 26.65
C PHE A 138 -14.65 -4.43 27.36
N GLY A 139 -14.46 -5.75 27.41
CA GLY A 139 -13.32 -6.36 28.08
C GLY A 139 -13.42 -6.44 29.61
N ARG A 140 -14.43 -5.83 30.27
CA ARG A 140 -14.59 -5.94 31.74
C ARG A 140 -14.68 -7.40 32.19
N ASP A 141 -15.35 -8.26 31.45
CA ASP A 141 -15.49 -9.67 31.81
C ASP A 141 -14.24 -10.51 31.50
N VAL A 142 -13.39 -10.04 30.58
CA VAL A 142 -12.08 -10.65 30.27
C VAL A 142 -11.07 -10.30 31.35
N PHE A 143 -11.02 -9.04 31.77
CA PHE A 143 -10.03 -8.52 32.73
C PHE A 143 -10.48 -8.58 34.19
N SER A 144 -11.78 -8.79 34.49
CA SER A 144 -12.25 -9.03 35.86
C SER A 144 -11.95 -10.45 36.35
N ARG A 145 -11.69 -11.38 35.45
CA ARG A 145 -11.26 -12.73 35.80
C ARG A 145 -9.82 -12.64 36.29
N THR A 146 -9.65 -12.74 37.61
CA THR A 146 -8.33 -12.95 38.23
C THR A 146 -7.89 -14.37 37.88
N THR A 147 -7.32 -14.58 36.70
CA THR A 147 -6.54 -15.79 36.43
C THR A 147 -5.07 -15.45 36.60
N THR A 148 -4.42 -16.13 37.54
CA THR A 148 -2.98 -16.05 37.76
C THR A 148 -2.20 -17.07 36.93
N GLU A 149 -2.87 -17.79 36.03
CA GLU A 149 -2.23 -18.76 35.14
C GLU A 149 -1.58 -18.06 33.96
N PHE A 150 -0.43 -17.45 34.25
CA PHE A 150 0.57 -17.19 33.22
C PHE A 150 1.13 -18.54 32.78
N GLN A 151 0.79 -18.98 31.57
CA GLN A 151 1.40 -20.14 30.91
C GLN A 151 2.46 -19.61 29.93
N PRO A 152 3.72 -19.43 30.37
CA PRO A 152 4.78 -19.05 29.47
C PRO A 152 4.90 -20.10 28.38
N VAL A 153 5.06 -19.66 27.14
CA VAL A 153 5.50 -20.54 26.06
C VAL A 153 6.96 -20.91 26.36
N VAL A 154 7.18 -22.09 26.94
CA VAL A 154 8.52 -22.60 27.33
C VAL A 154 9.26 -23.24 26.15
N THR A 155 8.74 -23.12 24.93
CA THR A 155 9.37 -23.66 23.73
C THR A 155 10.28 -22.62 23.09
N GLY A 156 11.58 -22.86 23.16
CA GLY A 156 12.63 -22.12 22.46
C GLY A 156 13.78 -23.08 22.07
N PRO A 157 14.69 -22.64 21.18
CA PRO A 157 15.87 -23.43 20.84
C PRO A 157 16.69 -23.75 22.09
N VAL A 158 17.09 -25.02 22.25
CA VAL A 158 18.08 -25.42 23.24
C VAL A 158 19.49 -25.11 22.73
N ASP A 159 20.44 -24.93 23.64
CA ASP A 159 21.85 -24.73 23.30
C ASP A 159 22.42 -25.99 22.61
N PRO A 160 23.29 -25.87 21.58
CA PRO A 160 23.98 -27.02 21.00
C PRO A 160 24.71 -27.92 22.00
N ASP A 161 25.22 -27.35 23.09
CA ASP A 161 25.94 -28.07 24.15
C ASP A 161 25.04 -28.44 25.34
N TYR A 162 23.72 -28.54 25.13
CA TYR A 162 22.76 -28.90 26.17
C TYR A 162 23.05 -30.31 26.72
N PRO A 163 23.35 -30.45 28.03
CA PRO A 163 23.59 -31.75 28.63
C PRO A 163 22.28 -32.53 28.74
N LEU A 164 22.27 -33.75 28.19
CA LEU A 164 21.09 -34.61 28.24
C LEU A 164 20.84 -35.09 29.67
N GLY A 165 19.60 -34.90 30.13
CA GLY A 165 19.11 -35.27 31.44
C GLY A 165 18.06 -36.38 31.39
N SER A 166 17.78 -36.96 32.55
CA SER A 166 16.71 -37.95 32.69
C SER A 166 15.35 -37.32 32.36
N GLY A 167 14.55 -38.01 31.54
CA GLY A 167 13.25 -37.53 31.08
C GLY A 167 13.29 -36.71 29.79
N ASP A 168 14.48 -36.44 29.24
CA ASP A 168 14.61 -35.88 27.91
C ASP A 168 14.17 -36.89 26.85
N GLN A 169 13.57 -36.40 25.77
CA GLN A 169 13.14 -37.21 24.63
C GLN A 169 13.98 -36.89 23.40
N LEU A 170 14.54 -37.92 22.79
CA LEU A 170 15.29 -37.86 21.56
C LEU A 170 14.48 -38.46 20.41
N GLN A 171 14.62 -37.88 19.22
CA GLN A 171 14.06 -38.45 18.00
C GLN A 171 15.20 -39.06 17.18
N LEU A 172 15.29 -40.39 17.15
CA LEU A 172 16.23 -41.10 16.30
C LEU A 172 15.63 -41.22 14.90
N ILE A 173 16.36 -40.77 13.89
CA ILE A 173 16.00 -40.88 12.47
C ILE A 173 17.09 -41.68 11.77
N LEU A 174 16.76 -42.87 11.29
CA LEU A 174 17.62 -43.70 10.45
C LEU A 174 17.11 -43.63 9.01
N THR A 175 18.04 -43.49 8.07
CA THR A 175 17.77 -43.40 6.64
C THR A 175 18.84 -44.18 5.89
N GLY A 176 18.46 -44.89 4.82
CA GLY A 176 19.35 -45.77 4.06
C GLY A 176 18.65 -47.09 3.73
N ASP A 177 19.27 -48.22 4.08
CA ASP A 177 18.69 -49.55 3.88
C ASP A 177 17.42 -49.79 4.73
N VAL A 178 17.30 -49.07 5.84
CA VAL A 178 16.15 -49.05 6.73
C VAL A 178 15.76 -47.61 7.02
N GLU A 179 14.47 -47.31 6.88
CA GLU A 179 13.88 -46.02 7.26
C GLU A 179 13.14 -46.19 8.59
N LEU A 180 13.63 -45.53 9.64
CA LEU A 180 13.08 -45.68 10.99
C LEU A 180 13.12 -44.35 11.74
N ALA A 181 12.00 -43.95 12.30
CA ALA A 181 11.89 -42.79 13.17
C ALA A 181 11.33 -43.22 14.52
N LEU A 182 12.14 -43.16 15.58
CA LEU A 182 11.77 -43.62 16.92
C LEU A 182 11.98 -42.53 17.97
N PRO A 183 10.97 -42.26 18.82
CA PRO A 183 11.18 -41.50 20.04
C PRO A 183 11.90 -42.38 21.08
N LEU A 184 12.95 -41.86 21.68
CA LEU A 184 13.75 -42.50 22.72
C LEU A 184 13.75 -41.61 23.96
N GLU A 185 13.45 -42.18 25.12
CA GLU A 185 13.48 -41.45 26.40
C GLU A 185 14.78 -41.75 27.14
N VAL A 186 15.42 -40.71 27.66
CA VAL A 186 16.62 -40.84 28.50
C VAL A 186 16.21 -41.28 29.89
N THR A 187 16.69 -42.44 30.32
CA THR A 187 16.37 -43.01 31.64
C THR A 187 17.01 -42.21 32.78
N ARG A 188 16.59 -42.50 34.03
CA ARG A 188 17.18 -41.88 35.23
C ARG A 188 18.65 -42.24 35.44
N GLU A 189 19.07 -43.34 34.82
CA GLU A 189 20.43 -43.84 34.82
C GLU A 189 21.28 -43.24 33.69
N GLY A 190 20.69 -42.42 32.80
CA GLY A 190 21.43 -41.70 31.75
C GLY A 190 21.64 -42.50 30.46
N PHE A 191 20.84 -43.52 30.20
CA PHE A 191 20.93 -44.30 28.97
C PHE A 191 19.63 -44.26 28.15
N ILE A 192 19.75 -44.57 26.87
CA ILE A 192 18.64 -44.82 25.95
C ILE A 192 18.67 -46.29 25.51
N VAL A 193 17.52 -46.84 25.13
CA VAL A 193 17.41 -48.21 24.62
C VAL A 193 16.96 -48.19 23.17
N ILE A 194 17.82 -48.67 22.27
CA ILE A 194 17.52 -48.77 20.85
C ILE A 194 17.16 -50.23 20.53
N PRO A 195 16.03 -50.49 19.84
CA PRO A 195 15.70 -51.84 19.37
C PRO A 195 16.84 -52.46 18.58
N ASP A 196 17.07 -53.77 18.75
CA ASP A 196 18.12 -54.56 18.09
C ASP A 196 19.59 -54.17 18.39
N VAL A 197 19.84 -53.02 19.04
CA VAL A 197 21.18 -52.54 19.41
C VAL A 197 21.45 -52.66 20.92
N GLY A 198 20.45 -52.35 21.75
CA GLY A 198 20.56 -52.37 23.21
C GLY A 198 20.73 -50.99 23.85
N GLN A 199 21.39 -50.94 25.01
CA GLN A 199 21.52 -49.73 25.82
C GLN A 199 22.75 -48.88 25.44
N ILE A 200 22.58 -47.56 25.39
CA ILE A 200 23.65 -46.59 25.09
C ILE A 200 23.61 -45.45 26.11
N PHE A 201 24.75 -45.12 26.72
CA PHE A 201 24.90 -43.99 27.64
C PHE A 201 25.07 -42.68 26.88
N VAL A 202 24.41 -41.62 27.35
CA VAL A 202 24.38 -40.31 26.67
C VAL A 202 24.86 -39.15 27.56
N ASN A 203 25.33 -39.44 28.78
CA ASN A 203 25.82 -38.48 29.77
C ASN A 203 27.20 -38.84 30.35
#